data_AF-A0AAE3GI77-F1
#
_entry.id   AF-A0AAE3GI77-F1
#
_cell.length_a   1.000
_cell.length_b   1.000
_cell.length_c   1.000
_cell.angle_alpha   90.00
_cell.angle_beta   90.00
_cell.angle_gamma   90.00
#
_symmetry.space_group_name_H-M   'P 1'
#
loop_
_entity.id
_entity.type
_entity.pdbx_description
1 polymer ?
#
loop_
_entity_poly.entity_id
_entity_poly.type
_entity_poly.pdbx_seq_one_letter_code
_entity_poly.pdbx_strand_id
1 'polypeptide(L)'
;MVRISQLRRAHGMTLADLVRRIAEQGVTVTQSGISNVENGRKRASDRLLIAWAKALGLNPLDVWHGPVSTPQPEVDEPEHAA
;
A
#
# COMPACT_ATOMS: atom_id res chain seq x y z
N MET A 1 -13.17 5.31 -7.26
CA MET A 1 -12.29 4.49 -6.41
C MET A 1 -10.91 5.14 -6.35
N VAL A 2 -10.54 5.69 -5.21
CA VAL A 2 -9.31 6.47 -5.04
C VAL A 2 -8.21 5.52 -4.54
N ARG A 3 -7.01 5.56 -5.13
CA ARG A 3 -5.90 4.74 -4.65
C ARG A 3 -5.37 5.31 -3.34
N ILE A 4 -4.93 4.44 -2.43
CA ILE A 4 -4.37 4.85 -1.13
C ILE A 4 -3.15 5.80 -1.27
N SER A 5 -2.38 5.67 -2.35
CA SER A 5 -1.27 6.58 -2.67
C SER A 5 -1.73 7.97 -3.14
N GLN A 6 -2.93 8.09 -3.69
CA GLN A 6 -3.53 9.39 -4.03
C GLN A 6 -4.05 10.08 -2.76
N LEU A 7 -4.63 9.32 -1.82
CA LEU A 7 -5.04 9.84 -0.51
C LEU A 7 -3.85 10.45 0.23
N ARG A 8 -2.73 9.73 0.37
CA ARG A 8 -1.52 10.30 1.01
C ARG A 8 -1.07 11.61 0.36
N ARG A 9 -1.02 11.65 -0.97
CA ARG A 9 -0.60 12.84 -1.73
C ARG A 9 -1.58 14.01 -1.60
N ALA A 10 -2.89 13.74 -1.57
CA ALA A 10 -3.92 14.77 -1.36
C ALA A 10 -3.81 15.44 0.01
N HIS A 11 -3.33 14.71 1.02
CA HIS A 11 -3.00 15.26 2.34
C HIS A 11 -1.62 15.92 2.42
N GLY A 12 -0.90 16.07 1.29
CA GLY A 12 0.43 16.68 1.25
C GLY A 12 1.52 15.90 1.98
N MET A 13 1.30 14.62 2.27
CA MET A 13 2.25 13.81 3.05
C MET A 13 3.28 13.10 2.18
N THR A 14 4.53 13.11 2.61
CA THR A 14 5.56 12.22 2.07
C THR A 14 5.37 10.78 2.58
N LEU A 15 6.08 9.81 2.00
CA LEU A 15 6.12 8.45 2.55
C LEU A 15 6.71 8.42 3.96
N ALA A 16 7.72 9.24 4.23
CA ALA A 16 8.36 9.34 5.53
C ALA A 16 7.38 9.87 6.60
N ASP A 17 6.61 10.91 6.27
CA ASP A 17 5.60 11.48 7.16
C ASP A 17 4.52 10.45 7.51
N LEU A 18 4.05 9.72 6.49
CA LEU A 18 3.06 8.70 6.69
C LEU A 18 3.58 7.58 7.61
N VAL A 19 4.79 7.09 7.38
CA VAL A 19 5.39 6.05 8.23
C VAL A 19 5.47 6.51 9.68
N ARG A 20 5.90 7.76 9.92
CA ARG A 20 5.94 8.34 11.27
C ARG A 20 4.54 8.35 11.92
N ARG A 21 3.51 8.81 11.21
CA ARG A 21 2.14 8.85 11.74
C ARG A 21 1.52 7.48 11.95
N ILE A 22 1.83 6.50 11.10
CA ILE A 22 1.40 5.11 11.30
C ILE A 22 2.07 4.54 12.57
N ALA A 23 3.33 4.89 12.83
CA ALA A 23 4.03 4.49 14.05
C ALA A 23 3.37 5.07 15.32
N GLU A 24 2.86 6.30 15.28
CA GLU A 24 2.08 6.91 16.37
C GLU A 24 0.78 6.12 16.69
N GLN A 25 0.29 5.30 15.74
CA GLN A 25 -0.85 4.40 15.94
C GLN A 25 -0.44 3.01 16.46
N GLY A 26 0.82 2.82 16.85
CA GLY A 26 1.34 1.55 17.36
C GLY A 26 1.56 0.49 16.28
N VAL A 27 1.79 0.91 15.04
CA VAL A 27 2.11 0.02 13.91
C VAL A 27 3.45 0.43 13.31
N THR A 28 4.45 -0.43 13.42
CA THR A 28 5.77 -0.18 12.82
C THR A 28 5.82 -0.68 11.38
N VAL A 29 6.19 0.21 10.46
CA VAL A 29 6.35 -0.08 9.03
C VAL A 29 7.56 0.63 8.46
N THR A 30 8.11 0.13 7.36
CA THR A 30 9.18 0.79 6.62
C THR A 30 8.61 1.55 5.43
N GLN A 31 9.33 2.58 4.96
CA GLN A 31 8.94 3.31 3.75
C GLN A 31 8.85 2.38 2.52
N SER A 32 9.79 1.45 2.37
CA SER A 32 9.76 0.43 1.32
C SER A 32 8.55 -0.49 1.45
N GLY A 33 8.16 -0.85 2.68
CA GLY A 33 6.95 -1.63 2.94
C GLY A 33 5.68 -0.92 2.50
N ILE A 34 5.55 0.37 2.82
CA ILE A 34 4.42 1.21 2.37
C ILE A 34 4.44 1.39 0.85
N SER A 35 5.60 1.67 0.25
CA SER A 35 5.74 1.79 -1.21
C SER A 35 5.31 0.50 -1.93
N ASN A 36 5.66 -0.67 -1.39
CA ASN A 36 5.22 -1.95 -1.95
C ASN A 36 3.69 -2.12 -1.88
N VAL A 37 3.06 -1.64 -0.81
CA VAL A 37 1.59 -1.61 -0.71
C VAL A 37 0.98 -0.64 -1.71
N GLU A 38 1.51 0.59 -1.82
CA GLU A 38 1.00 1.61 -2.75
C GLU A 38 1.06 1.17 -4.22
N ASN A 39 2.04 0.33 -4.56
CA ASN A 39 2.25 -0.22 -5.90
C ASN A 39 1.59 -1.59 -6.12
N GLY A 40 0.82 -2.10 -5.15
CA GLY A 40 0.14 -3.39 -5.26
C GLY A 40 1.04 -4.62 -5.20
N ARG A 41 2.34 -4.45 -4.90
CA ARG A 41 3.32 -5.54 -4.75
C ARG A 41 3.15 -6.31 -3.43
N LYS A 42 2.52 -5.68 -2.43
CA LYS A 42 2.24 -6.30 -1.14
C LYS A 42 0.83 -5.95 -0.69
N ARG A 43 0.13 -6.92 -0.10
CA ARG A 43 -1.15 -6.67 0.57
C ARG A 43 -0.91 -6.04 1.95
N ALA A 44 -1.63 -4.96 2.25
CA ALA A 44 -1.69 -4.44 3.61
C ALA A 44 -2.55 -5.34 4.49
N SER A 45 -2.16 -5.51 5.75
CA SER A 45 -3.04 -6.13 6.76
C SER A 45 -4.13 -5.14 7.19
N ASP A 46 -5.24 -5.65 7.71
CA ASP A 46 -6.34 -4.81 8.22
C ASP A 46 -5.86 -3.85 9.32
N ARG A 47 -4.98 -4.33 10.21
CA ARG A 47 -4.35 -3.49 11.24
C ARG A 47 -3.57 -2.33 10.64
N LEU A 48 -2.85 -2.56 9.53
CA LEU A 48 -2.12 -1.49 8.83
C LEU A 48 -3.08 -0.52 8.15
N LEU A 49 -4.16 -1.00 7.52
CA LEU A 49 -5.15 -0.15 6.88
C LEU A 49 -5.86 0.76 7.89
N ILE A 50 -6.22 0.22 9.06
CA ILE A 50 -6.81 0.99 10.17
C ILE A 50 -5.83 2.05 10.66
N ALA A 51 -4.57 1.70 10.90
CA ALA A 51 -3.55 2.65 11.35
C ALA A 51 -3.28 3.74 10.30
N TRP A 52 -3.28 3.38 9.03
CA TRP A 52 -3.13 4.32 7.92
C TRP A 52 -4.32 5.29 7.84
N ALA A 53 -5.55 4.79 7.92
CA ALA A 53 -6.75 5.63 7.95
C ALA A 53 -6.67 6.65 9.08
N LYS A 54 -6.36 6.19 10.30
CA LYS A 54 -6.17 7.06 11.46
C LYS A 54 -5.06 8.08 11.26
N ALA A 55 -3.93 7.68 10.67
CA ALA A 55 -2.80 8.57 10.36
C ALA A 55 -3.17 9.71 9.38
N LEU A 56 -4.14 9.46 8.49
CA LEU A 56 -4.70 10.45 7.57
C LEU A 56 -5.88 11.24 8.15
N GLY A 57 -6.35 10.89 9.36
CA GLY A 57 -7.56 11.47 9.95
C GLY A 57 -8.86 11.01 9.27
N LEU A 58 -8.82 9.85 8.61
CA LEU A 58 -9.95 9.26 7.89
C LEU A 58 -10.64 8.19 8.75
N ASN A 59 -11.92 7.94 8.46
CA ASN A 59 -12.60 6.79 9.02
C ASN A 59 -11.99 5.51 8.42
N PRO A 60 -11.60 4.50 9.24
CA PRO A 60 -11.02 3.24 8.75
C PRO A 60 -11.82 2.52 7.65
N LEU A 61 -13.13 2.73 7.60
CA LEU A 61 -14.01 2.14 6.58
C LEU A 61 -13.86 2.78 5.19
N ASP A 62 -13.24 3.95 5.09
CA ASP A 62 -13.05 4.67 3.82
C ASP A 62 -11.75 4.28 3.09
N VAL A 63 -10.89 3.45 3.70
CA VAL A 63 -9.58 3.09 3.15
C VAL A 63 -9.64 1.76 2.41
N TRP A 64 -9.59 1.84 1.07
CA TRP A 64 -9.59 0.67 0.18
C TRP A 64 -8.24 0.53 -0.55
N HIS A 65 -7.67 -0.69 -0.58
CA HIS A 65 -6.28 -0.92 -1.00
C HIS A 65 -6.09 -1.55 -2.38
N GLY A 66 -7.14 -1.68 -3.21
CA GLY A 66 -6.97 -2.38 -4.49
C GLY A 66 -7.12 -3.89 -4.38
N PRO A 67 -7.55 -4.60 -5.45
CA PRO A 67 -7.18 -6.00 -5.60
C PRO A 67 -5.64 -6.11 -5.62
N VAL A 68 -5.11 -7.13 -4.96
CA VAL A 68 -3.67 -7.45 -5.05
C VAL A 68 -3.40 -7.92 -6.46
N SER A 69 -2.40 -7.33 -7.15
CA SER A 69 -1.92 -7.90 -8.40
C SER A 69 -1.35 -9.28 -8.08
N THR A 70 -2.01 -10.33 -8.57
CA THR A 70 -1.38 -11.66 -8.63
C THR A 70 -0.10 -11.51 -9.46
N PRO A 71 1.01 -12.16 -9.05
CA PRO A 71 2.17 -12.27 -9.92
C PRO A 71 1.68 -12.75 -11.29
N GLN A 72 2.02 -12.04 -12.38
CA GLN A 72 1.82 -12.60 -13.71
C GLN A 72 2.62 -13.92 -13.74
N PRO A 73 2.02 -15.06 -14.12
CA PRO A 73 2.82 -16.24 -14.40
C PRO A 73 3.87 -15.82 -15.42
N GLU A 74 5.13 -16.07 -15.08
CA GLU A 74 6.27 -15.93 -15.96
C GLU A 74 5.90 -16.70 -17.24
N VAL A 75 5.77 -15.95 -18.34
CA VAL A 75 5.52 -16.55 -19.64
C VAL A 75 6.79 -17.30 -20.01
N ASP A 76 6.80 -18.62 -19.78
CA ASP A 76 7.77 -19.53 -20.38
C ASP A 76 7.63 -19.36 -21.90
N GLU A 77 8.60 -18.67 -22.51
CA GLU A 77 8.70 -18.56 -23.96
C GLU A 77 8.82 -19.98 -24.56
N PRO A 78 8.11 -20.30 -25.65
CA PRO A 78 8.27 -21.61 -26.28
C PRO A 78 9.67 -21.70 -26.88
N GLU A 79 10.47 -22.62 -26.36
CA GLU A 79 11.75 -23.04 -26.93
C GLU A 79 11.54 -23.37 -28.42
N HIS A 80 12.09 -22.50 -29.27
CA HIS A 80 12.04 -22.67 -30.70
C HIS A 80 12.76 -23.95 -31.08
N ALA A 81 12.02 -24.83 -31.75
CA ALA A 81 12.51 -25.99 -32.44
C ALA A 81 13.74 -25.67 -33.32
N ALA A 82 14.77 -26.49 -33.21
CA ALA A 82 15.82 -26.66 -34.22
C ALA A 82 16.18 -28.14 -34.32
#